data_AF-A0A1I4EQT2-F1
#
_entry.id   AF-A0A1I4EQT2-F1
#
_cell.length_a   1.000
_cell.length_b   1.000
_cell.length_c   1.000
_cell.angle_alpha   90.00
_cell.angle_beta   90.00
_cell.angle_gamma   90.00
#
_symmetry.space_group_name_H-M   'P 1'
#
loop_
_entity.id
_entity.type
_entity.pdbx_description
1 polymer ?
#
loop_
_entity_poly.entity_id
_entity_poly.type
_entity_poly.pdbx_seq_one_letter_code
_entity_poly.pdbx_strand_id
1 'polypeptide(L)'
;MAPIRTAPLSIAILLSLCPTAAAVAADDIDFVRGCWATRASPGGPIDGFLRLLPDRETEGVLSGHAMSAYGDPPVSRLDLMFARDGSTLGLRRPIPGYQALDARPLDHYARVPQVGAALLTGPGQLAAYAQDGAKEWIVVKARDERLSIQRVGGDGRVVETYFDGERDGCD
;
A
#
# COMPACT_ATOMS: atom_id res chain seq x y z
N MET A 1 49.17 58.13 4.36
CA MET A 1 48.53 57.45 5.51
C MET A 1 47.04 57.38 5.21
N ALA A 2 46.55 56.23 4.75
CA ALA A 2 45.17 56.02 4.31
C ALA A 2 44.61 54.79 5.03
N PRO A 3 43.38 54.81 5.59
CA PRO A 3 42.83 53.65 6.28
C PRO A 3 42.21 52.67 5.28
N ILE A 4 42.67 51.41 5.35
CA ILE A 4 42.10 50.26 4.64
C ILE A 4 40.75 49.93 5.30
N ARG A 5 39.67 50.01 4.54
CA ARG A 5 38.33 49.57 4.96
C ARG A 5 38.20 48.07 4.76
N THR A 6 38.14 47.33 5.85
CA THR A 6 37.82 45.89 5.88
C THR A 6 36.30 45.72 5.79
N ALA A 7 35.81 45.13 4.69
CA ALA A 7 34.40 44.74 4.55
C ALA A 7 34.17 43.39 5.26
N PRO A 8 33.07 43.21 6.02
CA PRO A 8 32.74 41.91 6.58
C PRO A 8 32.17 40.98 5.51
N LEU A 9 32.77 39.81 5.38
CA LEU A 9 32.34 38.72 4.53
C LEU A 9 31.12 38.03 5.18
N SER A 10 29.91 38.33 4.72
CA SER A 10 28.71 37.62 5.14
C SER A 10 28.66 36.24 4.48
N ILE A 11 28.96 35.20 5.25
CA ILE A 11 28.73 33.81 4.86
C ILE A 11 27.24 33.53 4.98
N ALA A 12 26.52 33.54 3.86
CA ALA A 12 25.15 33.07 3.79
C ALA A 12 25.16 31.53 3.81
N ILE A 13 24.83 30.95 4.96
CA ILE A 13 24.57 29.51 5.09
C ILE A 13 23.20 29.24 4.45
N LEU A 14 23.20 28.74 3.22
CA LEU A 14 22.02 28.17 2.57
C LEU A 14 21.70 26.82 3.25
N LEU A 15 20.87 26.87 4.27
CA LEU A 15 20.18 25.69 4.79
C LEU A 15 19.17 25.24 3.72
N SER A 16 19.59 24.31 2.87
CA SER A 16 18.71 23.56 1.99
C SER A 16 17.82 22.66 2.86
N LEU A 17 16.67 23.20 3.26
CA LEU A 17 15.56 22.44 3.82
C LEU A 17 14.89 21.70 2.67
N CYS A 18 15.37 20.50 2.33
CA CYS A 18 14.53 19.53 1.63
C CYS A 18 13.33 19.25 2.54
N PRO A 19 12.08 19.43 2.09
CA PRO A 19 10.93 18.99 2.85
C PRO A 19 10.95 17.46 2.87
N THR A 20 11.48 16.88 3.94
CA THR A 20 11.26 15.46 4.24
C THR A 20 9.78 15.32 4.53
N ALA A 21 8.99 14.88 3.55
CA ALA A 21 7.56 14.66 3.72
C ALA A 21 7.35 13.75 4.93
N ALA A 22 6.77 14.31 6.00
CA ALA A 22 6.43 13.57 7.20
C ALA A 22 5.42 12.48 6.81
N ALA A 23 5.65 11.27 7.29
CA ALA A 23 4.78 10.14 7.05
C ALA A 23 3.48 10.35 7.85
N VAL A 24 2.38 10.64 7.15
CA VAL A 24 1.06 10.82 7.77
C VAL A 24 0.34 9.48 7.70
N ALA A 25 -0.18 8.98 8.83
CA ALA A 25 -1.21 7.95 8.78
C ALA A 25 -2.36 8.54 7.96
N ALA A 26 -2.60 8.02 6.76
CA ALA A 26 -3.55 8.63 5.82
C ALA A 26 -4.94 8.66 6.45
N ASP A 27 -5.68 9.77 6.41
CA ASP A 27 -7.04 9.79 6.95
C ASP A 27 -7.97 8.90 6.12
N ASP A 28 -7.66 8.71 4.84
CA ASP A 28 -8.33 7.83 3.88
C ASP A 28 -7.40 6.70 3.36
N ILE A 29 -7.91 5.89 2.42
CA ILE A 29 -7.17 4.81 1.76
C ILE A 29 -6.94 5.10 0.27
N ASP A 30 -7.19 6.34 -0.21
CA ASP A 30 -7.20 6.64 -1.65
C ASP A 30 -5.85 6.41 -2.32
N PHE A 31 -4.76 6.34 -1.54
CA PHE A 31 -3.42 6.00 -2.01
C PHE A 31 -3.27 4.61 -2.64
N VAL A 32 -4.18 3.68 -2.36
CA VAL A 32 -4.18 2.34 -2.98
C VAL A 32 -4.80 2.35 -4.37
N ARG A 33 -5.48 3.44 -4.74
CA ARG A 33 -6.20 3.55 -6.02
C ARG A 33 -5.23 3.53 -7.21
N GLY A 34 -5.62 2.77 -8.23
CA GLY A 34 -4.93 2.71 -9.51
C GLY A 34 -4.76 1.28 -10.02
N CYS A 35 -3.97 1.16 -11.08
CA CYS A 35 -3.46 -0.12 -11.56
C CYS A 35 -2.03 -0.33 -11.08
N TRP A 36 -1.75 -1.56 -10.68
CA TRP A 36 -0.48 -1.99 -10.15
C TRP A 36 -0.08 -3.30 -10.83
N ALA A 37 1.22 -3.49 -11.05
CA ALA A 37 1.76 -4.68 -11.68
C ALA A 37 2.89 -5.28 -10.84
N THR A 38 2.89 -6.60 -10.69
CA THR A 38 4.04 -7.33 -10.15
C THR A 38 4.94 -7.76 -11.30
N ARG A 39 6.23 -7.91 -11.04
CA ARG A 39 7.21 -8.37 -12.03
C ARG A 39 8.04 -9.50 -11.46
N ALA A 40 8.36 -10.48 -12.30
CA ALA A 40 9.20 -11.61 -11.91
C ALA A 40 10.64 -11.19 -11.53
N SER A 41 11.07 -10.02 -12.01
CA SER A 41 12.34 -9.37 -11.66
C SER A 41 12.24 -7.85 -11.90
N PRO A 42 13.10 -7.03 -11.29
CA PRO A 42 13.12 -5.59 -11.55
C PRO A 42 13.30 -5.29 -13.05
N GLY A 43 12.36 -4.55 -13.65
CA GLY A 43 12.31 -4.28 -15.10
C GLY A 43 11.95 -5.48 -15.99
N GLY A 44 11.67 -6.64 -15.40
CA GLY A 44 11.29 -7.86 -16.10
C GLY A 44 9.83 -7.90 -16.54
N PRO A 45 9.36 -9.03 -17.08
CA PRO A 45 7.97 -9.18 -17.52
C PRO A 45 7.00 -9.05 -16.34
N ILE A 46 5.82 -8.51 -16.63
CA ILE A 46 4.71 -8.47 -15.67
C ILE A 46 4.20 -9.89 -15.47
N ASP A 47 4.07 -10.31 -14.21
CA ASP A 47 3.59 -11.64 -13.82
C ASP A 47 2.29 -11.60 -13.00
N GLY A 48 1.77 -10.40 -12.74
CA GLY A 48 0.51 -10.19 -12.05
C GLY A 48 0.04 -8.74 -12.13
N PHE A 49 -1.27 -8.57 -11.97
CA PHE A 49 -1.93 -7.27 -12.03
C PHE A 49 -2.88 -7.12 -10.86
N LEU A 50 -3.02 -5.89 -10.38
CA LEU A 50 -4.04 -5.47 -9.43
C LEU A 50 -4.65 -4.16 -9.91
N ARG A 51 -5.97 -4.11 -10.01
CA ARG A 51 -6.71 -2.90 -10.33
C ARG A 51 -7.64 -2.56 -9.19
N LEU A 52 -7.37 -1.48 -8.46
CA LEU A 52 -8.18 -0.97 -7.36
C LEU A 52 -8.81 0.35 -7.78
N LEU A 53 -10.09 0.32 -8.13
CA LEU A 53 -10.84 1.49 -8.61
C LEU A 53 -12.12 1.69 -7.81
N PRO A 54 -12.74 2.89 -7.88
CA PRO A 54 -14.07 3.10 -7.34
C PRO A 54 -15.04 2.03 -7.85
N ASP A 55 -15.72 1.40 -6.90
CA ASP A 55 -16.77 0.44 -7.19
C ASP A 55 -17.97 1.17 -7.83
N ARG A 56 -18.55 0.58 -8.88
CA ARG A 56 -19.67 1.20 -9.61
C ARG A 56 -21.02 0.93 -8.96
N GLU A 57 -21.12 -0.10 -8.15
CA GLU A 57 -22.35 -0.55 -7.51
C GLU A 57 -22.42 -0.06 -6.05
N THR A 58 -21.27 0.07 -5.40
CA THR A 58 -21.15 0.50 -4.00
C THR A 58 -20.41 1.82 -3.89
N GLU A 59 -21.16 2.90 -3.64
CA GLU A 59 -20.57 4.22 -3.41
C GLU A 59 -19.61 4.21 -2.22
N GLY A 60 -18.51 4.95 -2.32
CA GLY A 60 -17.54 5.07 -1.23
C GLY A 60 -16.64 3.85 -1.05
N VAL A 61 -16.58 2.93 -2.02
CA VAL A 61 -15.73 1.73 -1.97
C VAL A 61 -14.72 1.73 -3.12
N LEU A 62 -13.50 1.24 -2.85
CA LEU A 62 -12.56 0.79 -3.87
C LEU A 62 -12.59 -0.73 -3.92
N SER A 63 -12.80 -1.32 -5.09
CA SER A 63 -12.82 -2.77 -5.25
C SER A 63 -11.89 -3.21 -6.38
N GLY A 64 -11.43 -4.46 -6.30
CA GLY A 64 -10.48 -4.99 -7.25
C GLY A 64 -10.06 -6.42 -6.98
N HIS A 65 -9.27 -6.94 -7.92
CA HIS A 65 -8.72 -8.28 -7.85
C HIS A 65 -7.25 -8.24 -8.25
N ALA A 66 -6.39 -8.90 -7.47
CA ALA A 66 -5.06 -9.27 -7.90
C ALA A 66 -5.11 -10.65 -8.57
N MET A 67 -4.51 -10.77 -9.74
CA MET A 67 -4.45 -12.00 -10.54
C MET A 67 -3.07 -12.19 -11.15
N SER A 68 -2.64 -13.43 -11.32
CA SER A 68 -1.43 -13.73 -12.09
C SER A 68 -1.66 -13.46 -13.58
N ALA A 69 -0.64 -12.95 -14.26
CA ALA A 69 -0.61 -12.78 -15.71
C ALA A 69 -0.46 -14.12 -16.46
N TYR A 70 -0.06 -15.18 -15.74
CA TYR A 70 0.22 -16.50 -16.30
C TYR A 70 -0.53 -17.60 -15.53
N GLY A 71 -0.79 -18.73 -16.19
CA GLY A 71 -1.37 -19.92 -15.60
C GLY A 71 -2.66 -20.38 -16.29
N ASP A 72 -2.91 -21.69 -16.20
CA ASP A 72 -4.16 -22.27 -16.68
C ASP A 72 -5.30 -21.93 -15.70
N PRO A 73 -6.50 -21.56 -16.19
CA PRO A 73 -7.64 -21.30 -15.34
C PRO A 73 -8.00 -22.51 -14.45
N PRO A 74 -8.45 -22.27 -13.20
CA PRO A 74 -8.58 -20.97 -12.56
C PRO A 74 -7.23 -20.45 -12.04
N VAL A 75 -6.84 -19.26 -12.48
CA VAL A 75 -5.68 -18.55 -11.91
C VAL A 75 -5.99 -18.13 -10.47
N SER A 76 -5.00 -18.20 -9.59
CA SER A 76 -5.15 -17.74 -8.21
C SER A 76 -5.52 -16.25 -8.20
N ARG A 77 -6.63 -15.93 -7.52
CA ARG A 77 -7.19 -14.57 -7.45
C ARG A 77 -7.32 -14.14 -5.99
N LEU A 78 -6.88 -12.91 -5.70
CA LEU A 78 -7.08 -12.23 -4.42
C LEU A 78 -8.07 -11.10 -4.63
N ASP A 79 -9.19 -11.11 -3.92
CA ASP A 79 -10.17 -10.01 -3.98
C ASP A 79 -9.95 -9.05 -2.83
N LEU A 80 -10.07 -7.77 -3.15
CA LEU A 80 -9.85 -6.66 -2.26
C LEU A 80 -11.02 -5.70 -2.37
N MET A 81 -11.50 -5.24 -1.22
CA MET A 81 -12.51 -4.21 -1.11
C MET A 81 -12.15 -3.29 0.05
N PHE A 82 -12.01 -2.00 -0.20
CA PHE A 82 -11.70 -1.01 0.83
C PHE A 82 -12.85 0.00 0.91
N ALA A 83 -13.32 0.31 2.12
CA ALA A 83 -14.06 1.54 2.31
C ALA A 83 -13.11 2.73 2.07
N ARG A 84 -13.53 3.73 1.29
CA ARG A 84 -12.67 4.87 0.89
C ARG A 84 -12.20 5.71 2.07
N ASP A 85 -12.99 5.78 3.14
CA ASP A 85 -12.58 6.38 4.42
C ASP A 85 -11.51 5.56 5.18
N GLY A 86 -11.09 4.42 4.61
CA GLY A 86 -10.09 3.53 5.16
C GLY A 86 -10.56 2.70 6.34
N SER A 87 -11.84 2.79 6.76
CA SER A 87 -12.36 2.16 7.98
C SER A 87 -12.32 0.62 7.93
N THR A 88 -12.50 0.04 6.75
CA THR A 88 -12.64 -1.41 6.57
C THR A 88 -11.91 -1.92 5.34
N LEU A 89 -11.44 -3.16 5.45
CA LEU A 89 -10.89 -3.97 4.37
C LEU A 89 -11.68 -5.29 4.31
N GLY A 90 -12.20 -5.64 3.14
CA GLY A 90 -12.64 -6.97 2.75
C GLY A 90 -11.55 -7.69 1.95
N LEU A 91 -11.21 -8.91 2.34
CA LEU A 91 -10.19 -9.73 1.70
C LEU A 91 -10.74 -11.13 1.38
N ARG A 92 -10.59 -11.61 0.15
CA ARG A 92 -10.91 -13.00 -0.20
C ARG A 92 -9.73 -13.62 -0.93
N ARG A 93 -9.15 -14.66 -0.31
CA ARG A 93 -7.94 -15.34 -0.78
C ARG A 93 -8.28 -16.61 -1.56
N PRO A 94 -7.41 -17.07 -2.47
CA PRO A 94 -7.50 -18.42 -3.00
C PRO A 94 -7.39 -19.44 -1.85
N ILE A 95 -8.24 -20.47 -1.83
CA ILE A 95 -7.96 -21.68 -1.04
C ILE A 95 -7.38 -22.71 -2.00
N PRO A 96 -6.25 -23.36 -1.65
CA PRO A 96 -5.76 -24.51 -2.39
C PRO A 96 -6.86 -25.56 -2.60
N GLY A 97 -7.17 -25.89 -3.86
CA GLY A 97 -8.16 -26.92 -4.21
C GLY A 97 -9.62 -26.44 -4.24
N TYR A 98 -9.90 -25.14 -4.11
CA TYR A 98 -11.25 -24.59 -4.20
C TYR A 98 -11.44 -23.77 -5.50
N GLN A 99 -12.38 -24.16 -6.34
CA GLN A 99 -12.51 -23.62 -7.71
C GLN A 99 -13.39 -22.37 -7.83
N ALA A 100 -14.30 -22.10 -6.87
CA ALA A 100 -15.29 -21.03 -6.99
C ALA A 100 -15.09 -19.94 -5.94
N LEU A 101 -14.13 -19.03 -6.16
CA LEU A 101 -13.87 -17.92 -5.23
C LEU A 101 -15.10 -17.03 -5.01
N ASP A 102 -15.90 -16.82 -6.06
CA ASP A 102 -17.07 -15.92 -6.02
C ASP A 102 -18.16 -16.34 -5.03
N ALA A 103 -18.22 -17.63 -4.65
CA ALA A 103 -19.21 -18.15 -3.72
C ALA A 103 -18.88 -17.91 -2.24
N ARG A 104 -17.67 -17.42 -1.91
CA ARG A 104 -17.26 -17.21 -0.51
C ARG A 104 -17.43 -15.77 -0.07
N PRO A 105 -17.84 -15.50 1.18
CA PRO A 105 -17.84 -14.14 1.71
C PRO A 105 -16.42 -13.59 1.81
N LEU A 106 -16.30 -12.26 1.79
CA LEU A 106 -15.06 -11.55 2.13
C LEU A 106 -14.80 -11.69 3.64
N ASP A 107 -13.55 -11.93 4.01
CA ASP A 107 -13.11 -11.73 5.39
C ASP A 107 -13.03 -10.22 5.63
N HIS A 108 -13.68 -9.71 6.68
CA HIS A 108 -13.68 -8.29 7.02
C HIS A 108 -12.69 -7.97 8.13
N TYR A 109 -11.98 -6.86 7.96
CA TYR A 109 -10.97 -6.35 8.88
C TYR A 109 -11.27 -4.88 9.18
N ALA A 110 -11.13 -4.49 10.44
CA ALA A 110 -11.27 -3.12 10.90
C ALA A 110 -9.91 -2.42 10.92
N ARG A 111 -9.91 -1.11 10.68
CA ARG A 111 -8.69 -0.29 10.73
C ARG A 111 -8.07 -0.28 12.14
N VAL A 112 -6.75 -0.38 12.21
CA VAL A 112 -5.97 -0.33 13.46
C VAL A 112 -4.89 0.76 13.35
N PRO A 113 -5.24 2.05 13.54
CA PRO A 113 -4.35 3.18 13.30
C PRO A 113 -3.03 3.11 14.09
N GLN A 114 -3.08 2.64 15.34
CA GLN A 114 -1.91 2.54 16.22
C GLN A 114 -0.84 1.57 15.70
N VAL A 115 -1.26 0.48 15.05
CA VAL A 115 -0.32 -0.45 14.39
C VAL A 115 0.26 0.21 13.15
N GLY A 116 -0.58 0.92 12.40
CA GLY A 116 -0.13 1.64 11.22
C GLY A 116 0.97 2.66 11.54
N ALA A 117 0.75 3.47 12.57
CA ALA A 117 1.72 4.45 13.06
C ALA A 117 3.03 3.79 13.53
N ALA A 118 2.94 2.64 14.22
CA ALA A 118 4.12 1.93 14.72
C ALA A 118 4.98 1.29 13.62
N LEU A 119 4.36 0.87 12.50
CA LEU A 119 5.04 0.22 11.38
C LEU A 119 5.55 1.19 10.30
N LEU A 120 5.21 2.47 10.41
CA LEU A 120 5.57 3.48 9.42
C LEU A 120 7.04 3.90 9.57
N THR A 121 7.89 3.35 8.71
CA THR A 121 9.33 3.65 8.70
C THR A 121 9.69 4.54 7.50
N GLY A 122 9.73 5.85 7.73
CA GLY A 122 10.09 6.84 6.69
C GLY A 122 8.88 7.30 5.85
N PRO A 123 9.13 8.04 4.76
CA PRO A 123 8.08 8.63 3.93
C PRO A 123 7.23 7.54 3.26
N GLY A 124 5.93 7.80 3.12
CA GLY A 124 4.96 6.89 2.50
C GLY A 124 3.61 6.96 3.21
N GLN A 125 2.68 6.16 2.71
CA GLN A 125 1.34 5.99 3.27
C GLN A 125 1.17 4.54 3.72
N LEU A 126 0.49 4.35 4.85
CA LEU A 126 0.31 3.04 5.44
C LEU A 126 -1.05 2.95 6.15
N ALA A 127 -1.73 1.83 5.93
CA ALA A 127 -2.90 1.43 6.70
C ALA A 127 -2.72 0.00 7.23
N ALA A 128 -3.17 -0.24 8.46
CA ALA A 128 -3.15 -1.56 9.07
C ALA A 128 -4.56 -1.96 9.46
N TYR A 129 -4.88 -3.25 9.29
CA TYR A 129 -6.21 -3.82 9.50
C TYR A 129 -6.12 -5.13 10.28
N ALA A 130 -7.10 -5.39 11.13
CA ALA A 130 -7.20 -6.63 11.90
C ALA A 130 -8.64 -7.14 11.96
N GLN A 131 -8.77 -8.45 12.12
CA GLN A 131 -9.98 -9.04 12.70
C GLN A 131 -9.95 -8.87 14.22
N ASP A 132 -11.12 -8.95 14.85
CA ASP A 132 -11.22 -8.87 16.30
C ASP A 132 -10.39 -9.99 16.97
N GLY A 133 -9.63 -9.62 18.01
CA GLY A 133 -8.72 -10.53 18.72
C GLY A 133 -7.51 -11.05 17.90
N ALA A 134 -7.27 -10.56 16.68
CA ALA A 134 -6.17 -11.04 15.85
C ALA A 134 -4.79 -10.64 16.40
N LYS A 135 -3.81 -11.55 16.25
CA LYS A 135 -2.37 -11.31 16.55
C LYS A 135 -1.55 -10.98 15.30
N GLU A 136 -2.21 -10.90 14.16
CA GLU A 136 -1.65 -10.60 12.86
C GLU A 136 -2.47 -9.46 12.23
N TRP A 137 -1.80 -8.66 11.40
CA TRP A 137 -2.39 -7.52 10.73
C TRP A 137 -2.21 -7.63 9.23
N ILE A 138 -3.20 -7.16 8.49
CA ILE A 138 -3.04 -6.85 7.07
C ILE A 138 -2.51 -5.43 6.99
N VAL A 139 -1.32 -5.27 6.43
CA VAL A 139 -0.64 -3.98 6.30
C VAL A 139 -0.55 -3.64 4.83
N VAL A 140 -1.08 -2.47 4.49
CA VAL A 140 -1.06 -1.90 3.14
C VAL A 140 -0.14 -0.70 3.16
N LYS A 141 0.87 -0.68 2.29
CA LYS A 141 1.86 0.38 2.22
C LYS A 141 2.00 0.87 0.79
N ALA A 142 2.00 2.18 0.61
CA ALA A 142 2.37 2.80 -0.64
C ALA A 142 3.54 3.77 -0.46
N ARG A 143 4.56 3.64 -1.32
CA ARG A 143 5.75 4.49 -1.34
C ARG A 143 6.40 4.45 -2.71
N ASP A 144 6.84 5.60 -3.22
CA ASP A 144 7.67 5.70 -4.44
C ASP A 144 7.10 4.86 -5.61
N GLU A 145 5.82 5.04 -5.93
CA GLU A 145 5.10 4.30 -6.99
C GLU A 145 5.00 2.78 -6.78
N ARG A 146 5.18 2.31 -5.55
CA ARG A 146 5.05 0.89 -5.17
C ARG A 146 3.93 0.70 -4.14
N LEU A 147 3.12 -0.34 -4.33
CA LEU A 147 2.09 -0.79 -3.40
C LEU A 147 2.42 -2.19 -2.90
N SER A 148 2.39 -2.38 -1.58
CA SER A 148 2.49 -3.70 -0.95
C SER A 148 1.29 -3.97 -0.05
N ILE A 149 0.82 -5.21 -0.07
CA ILE A 149 -0.23 -5.74 0.78
C ILE A 149 0.32 -7.01 1.43
N GLN A 150 0.54 -6.95 2.73
CA GLN A 150 1.25 -7.99 3.47
C GLN A 150 0.48 -8.38 4.72
N ARG A 151 0.59 -9.64 5.11
CA ARG A 151 0.24 -10.08 6.45
C ARG A 151 1.47 -10.00 7.34
N VAL A 152 1.35 -9.31 8.45
CA VAL A 152 2.43 -9.04 9.40
C VAL A 152 2.06 -9.61 10.76
N GLY A 153 2.99 -10.33 11.38
CA GLY A 153 2.79 -10.92 12.70
C GLY A 153 2.97 -9.90 13.84
N GLY A 154 2.60 -10.31 15.06
CA GLY A 154 2.76 -9.57 16.30
C GLY A 154 4.15 -8.97 16.56
N ASP A 155 5.18 -9.58 15.98
CA ASP A 155 6.59 -9.21 16.09
C ASP A 155 7.05 -8.23 14.99
N GLY A 156 6.14 -7.80 14.11
CA GLY A 156 6.42 -6.91 12.99
C GLY A 156 7.02 -7.62 11.76
N ARG A 157 7.17 -8.95 11.77
CA ARG A 157 7.71 -9.69 10.63
C ARG A 157 6.62 -9.97 9.60
N VAL A 158 6.99 -9.93 8.32
CA VAL A 158 6.11 -10.34 7.22
C VAL A 158 5.92 -11.86 7.28
N VAL A 159 4.67 -12.28 7.49
CA VAL A 159 4.23 -13.68 7.45
C VAL A 159 3.95 -14.09 6.01
N GLU A 160 3.32 -13.20 5.24
CA GLU A 160 2.91 -13.47 3.86
C GLU A 160 2.84 -12.16 3.07
N THR A 161 3.25 -12.18 1.81
CA THR A 161 3.03 -11.07 0.88
C THR A 161 1.94 -11.47 -0.10
N TYR A 162 0.81 -10.75 -0.05
CA TYR A 162 -0.30 -11.00 -0.97
C TYR A 162 -0.14 -10.27 -2.29
N PHE A 163 0.44 -9.08 -2.24
CA PHE A 163 0.73 -8.25 -3.41
C PHE A 163 1.93 -7.35 -3.12
N ASP A 164 2.81 -7.17 -4.10
CA ASP A 164 3.92 -6.22 -4.05
C ASP A 164 4.31 -5.79 -5.46
N GLY A 165 3.83 -4.62 -5.88
CA GLY A 165 3.87 -4.20 -7.28
C GLY A 165 4.06 -2.70 -7.46
N GLU A 166 4.38 -2.31 -8.68
CA GLU A 166 4.64 -0.94 -9.12
C GLU A 166 3.43 -0.37 -9.87
N ARG A 167 3.27 0.95 -9.90
CA ARG A 167 2.18 1.61 -10.62
C ARG A 167 2.25 1.31 -12.13
N ASP A 168 1.09 1.01 -12.74
CA ASP A 168 0.93 0.61 -14.14
C ASP A 168 -0.01 1.56 -14.95
N GLY A 169 -0.46 2.67 -14.34
CA GLY A 169 -0.97 3.84 -15.09
C GLY A 169 -2.44 3.84 -15.54
N CYS A 170 -3.37 3.34 -14.72
CA CYS A 170 -4.83 3.48 -14.96
C CYS A 170 -5.57 4.34 -13.92
N ASP A 171 -4.83 5.22 -13.24
CA ASP A 171 -5.31 6.13 -12.20
C ASP A 171 -6.19 7.28 -12.71
#